data_AF-A0ABD1P026-F1
#
_entry.id   AF-A0ABD1P026-F1
#
_cell.length_a   1.000
_cell.length_b   1.000
_cell.length_c   1.000
_cell.angle_alpha   90.00
_cell.angle_beta   90.00
_cell.angle_gamma   90.00
#
_symmetry.space_group_name_H-M   'P 1'
#
loop_
_entity.id
_entity.type
_entity.pdbx_description
1 polymer ?
#
loop_
_entity_poly.entity_id
_entity_poly.type
_entity_poly.pdbx_seq_one_letter_code
_entity_poly.pdbx_strand_id
1 'polypeptide(L)'
;MMSLKKAILAGNSFSAIGTLGRQNRASPETENVFDDTFWENLSVFINALDNVNARLYIDQRCLYFQKPLLESGTLGAKCNTQMVIPHLTENYGASRDPPERETPMCIVQSFPHNIDHCLTWASSEFEGLFEKTPTEVNTYLSSPSDYISAMKNSGDAQARDNLERVLKCLDRDKWDSFEDCITWARFNFENYFVNWVKQFTFTFPEDTVTSSGVPFWSAPKRENTKQFTIAWHYGGIFFVKPNNLKYEHGKVVYMDFVEVDDFKKLTVDRLLGL
;
A
#
# COMPACT_ATOMS: atom_id res chain seq x y z
N MET A 1 8.51 -12.12 2.61
CA MET A 1 9.89 -11.91 3.12
C MET A 1 9.76 -11.40 4.55
N MET A 2 10.15 -12.22 5.52
CA MET A 2 9.82 -12.06 6.94
C MET A 2 10.47 -10.79 7.51
N SER A 3 9.66 -9.82 7.96
CA SER A 3 10.14 -8.63 8.68
C SER A 3 10.80 -9.09 9.97
N LEU A 4 12.14 -9.02 10.00
CA LEU A 4 12.92 -9.14 11.22
C LEU A 4 12.54 -7.94 12.11
N LYS A 5 11.64 -8.18 13.07
CA LYS A 5 11.39 -7.27 14.19
C LYS A 5 12.71 -7.08 14.93
N LYS A 6 13.43 -5.99 14.62
CA LYS A 6 14.78 -5.73 15.13
C LYS A 6 14.72 -5.49 16.65
N ALA A 7 15.57 -6.24 17.36
CA ALA A 7 15.75 -6.14 18.80
C ALA A 7 16.62 -4.94 19.15
N ILE A 8 16.31 -4.26 20.25
CA ILE A 8 17.22 -3.31 20.91
C ILE A 8 18.30 -4.14 21.60
N LEU A 9 19.56 -4.00 21.15
CA LEU A 9 20.70 -4.68 21.76
C LEU A 9 21.45 -3.68 22.65
N ALA A 10 21.45 -3.90 23.96
CA ALA A 10 22.41 -3.31 24.88
C ALA A 10 23.30 -4.45 25.43
N GLY A 11 24.63 -4.40 25.27
CA GLY A 11 25.49 -5.48 25.74
C GLY A 11 26.98 -5.16 25.83
N ASN A 12 27.65 -5.80 26.80
CA ASN A 12 29.12 -5.89 27.00
C ASN A 12 29.57 -7.37 27.00
N SER A 13 30.22 -7.85 25.93
CA SER A 13 30.96 -9.15 25.77
C SER A 13 30.46 -10.46 26.47
N PHE A 14 29.80 -11.29 25.66
CA PHE A 14 29.86 -12.75 25.42
C PHE A 14 29.89 -13.87 26.49
N SER A 15 29.94 -13.63 27.80
CA SER A 15 29.60 -14.71 28.77
C SER A 15 28.86 -14.27 30.04
N ALA A 16 28.64 -12.96 30.19
CA ALA A 16 27.98 -12.37 31.36
C ALA A 16 26.98 -11.25 30.99
N ILE A 17 26.45 -11.24 29.76
CA ILE A 17 25.47 -10.23 29.34
C ILE A 17 24.08 -10.64 29.83
N GLY A 18 23.53 -9.88 30.77
CA GLY A 18 22.10 -9.91 31.09
C GLY A 18 21.30 -9.35 29.92
N THR A 19 20.88 -10.19 28.97
CA THR A 19 20.00 -9.78 27.87
C THR A 19 18.55 -9.88 28.28
N LEU A 20 17.76 -8.83 28.02
CA LEU A 20 16.33 -8.82 28.25
C LEU A 20 15.58 -8.60 26.93
N GLY A 21 14.94 -9.65 26.42
CA GLY A 21 14.14 -9.58 25.20
C GLY A 21 12.81 -8.88 25.41
N ARG A 22 12.38 -8.12 24.39
CA ARG A 22 11.06 -7.47 24.31
C ARG A 22 10.49 -7.62 22.90
N GLN A 23 9.17 -7.65 22.80
CA GLN A 23 8.45 -7.77 21.52
C GLN A 23 7.61 -6.52 21.19
N ASN A 24 7.57 -5.56 22.11
CA ASN A 24 6.84 -4.30 21.96
C ASN A 24 7.48 -3.45 20.87
N ARG A 25 6.66 -2.94 19.95
CA ARG A 25 7.10 -1.94 18.97
C ARG A 25 7.40 -0.64 19.70
N ALA A 26 8.57 -0.05 19.54
CA ALA A 26 8.85 1.27 20.09
C ALA A 26 8.04 2.34 19.35
N SER A 27 7.02 2.87 20.02
CA SER A 27 6.11 3.90 19.52
C SER A 27 5.37 4.58 20.68
N PRO A 28 4.68 5.71 20.45
CA PRO A 28 3.93 6.41 21.50
C PRO A 28 2.93 5.51 22.25
N GLU A 29 2.36 4.51 21.58
CA GLU A 29 1.38 3.57 22.17
C GLU A 29 2.00 2.60 23.20
N THR A 30 3.33 2.55 23.30
CA THR A 30 4.07 1.63 24.18
C THR A 30 4.91 2.33 25.24
N GLU A 31 4.71 3.63 25.44
CA GLU A 31 5.42 4.40 26.48
C GLU A 31 5.11 3.91 27.90
N ASN A 32 3.98 3.23 28.11
CA ASN A 32 3.70 2.54 29.38
C ASN A 32 4.63 1.34 29.66
N VAL A 33 5.28 0.79 28.62
CA VAL A 33 6.26 -0.30 28.73
C VAL A 33 7.68 0.26 28.74
N PHE A 34 7.93 1.30 27.95
CA PHE A 34 9.18 2.05 27.89
C PHE A 34 9.03 3.36 28.65
N ASP A 35 8.76 3.24 29.94
CA ASP A 35 8.49 4.34 30.85
C ASP A 35 9.77 5.13 31.20
N ASP A 36 9.61 6.19 31.98
CA ASP A 36 10.72 7.04 32.40
C ASP A 36 11.80 6.22 33.13
N THR A 37 11.39 5.27 33.98
CA THR A 37 12.29 4.34 34.67
C THR A 37 13.15 3.56 33.69
N PHE A 38 12.56 3.01 32.63
CA PHE A 38 13.30 2.31 31.59
C PHE A 38 14.34 3.21 30.95
N TRP A 39 13.94 4.42 30.51
CA TRP A 39 14.83 5.34 29.80
C TRP A 39 15.95 5.88 30.68
N GLU A 40 15.65 6.31 31.91
CA GLU A 40 16.63 6.86 32.85
C GLU A 40 17.77 5.87 33.13
N ASN A 41 17.47 4.57 33.17
CA ASN A 41 18.44 3.52 33.43
C ASN A 41 19.31 3.15 32.20
N LEU A 42 19.02 3.69 31.01
CA LEU A 42 19.83 3.46 29.82
C LEU A 42 21.10 4.33 29.83
N SER A 43 22.22 3.75 29.41
CA SER A 43 23.47 4.49 29.18
C SER A 43 23.58 5.02 27.75
N VAL A 44 23.11 4.23 26.78
CA VAL A 44 23.17 4.53 25.35
C VAL A 44 22.01 3.82 24.66
N PHE A 45 21.47 4.44 23.61
CA PHE A 45 20.51 3.81 22.71
C PHE A 45 21.21 3.47 21.38
N ILE A 46 20.99 2.25 20.88
CA ILE A 46 21.56 1.80 19.60
C ILE A 46 20.40 1.44 18.67
N ASN A 47 20.21 2.24 17.64
CA ASN A 47 19.18 2.01 16.66
C ASN A 47 19.58 0.95 15.66
N ALA A 48 18.66 0.02 15.47
CA ALA A 48 18.60 -0.90 14.36
C ALA A 48 17.16 -0.85 13.87
N LEU A 49 16.79 0.20 13.14
CA LEU A 49 15.43 0.42 12.66
C LEU A 49 15.39 0.32 11.12
N ASP A 50 14.20 0.21 10.55
CA ASP A 50 13.99 0.09 9.10
C ASP A 50 13.14 1.21 8.50
N ASN A 51 12.51 2.04 9.32
CA ASN A 51 11.64 3.14 8.89
C ASN A 51 11.99 4.46 9.58
N VAL A 52 11.84 5.57 8.86
CA VAL A 52 12.20 6.92 9.33
C VAL A 52 11.35 7.36 10.51
N ASN A 53 10.06 7.01 10.56
CA ASN A 53 9.16 7.41 11.65
C ASN A 53 9.61 6.85 13.01
N ALA A 54 10.01 5.58 13.06
CA ALA A 54 10.54 4.99 14.28
C ALA A 54 11.89 5.62 14.68
N ARG A 55 12.76 5.95 13.70
CA ARG A 55 14.02 6.67 13.98
C ARG A 55 13.76 8.02 14.62
N LEU A 56 12.84 8.80 14.06
CA LEU A 56 12.44 10.11 14.59
C LEU A 56 11.81 10.00 15.99
N TYR A 57 10.97 9.00 16.23
CA TYR A 57 10.40 8.75 17.56
C TYR A 57 11.50 8.48 18.59
N ILE A 58 12.43 7.56 18.30
CA ILE A 58 13.53 7.25 19.22
C ILE A 58 14.45 8.46 19.42
N ASP A 59 14.76 9.20 18.37
CA ASP A 59 15.55 10.43 18.45
C ASP A 59 14.92 11.44 19.41
N GLN A 60 13.61 11.67 19.31
CA GLN A 60 12.87 12.53 20.23
C GLN A 60 12.94 12.04 21.68
N ARG A 61 12.80 10.72 21.93
CA ARG A 61 12.94 10.16 23.29
C ARG A 61 14.37 10.31 23.81
N CYS A 62 15.39 10.06 22.98
CA CYS A 62 16.79 10.23 23.36
C CYS A 62 17.12 11.70 23.65
N LEU A 63 16.57 12.63 22.88
CA LEU A 63 16.67 14.06 23.15
C LEU A 63 16.00 14.42 24.48
N TYR A 64 14.79 13.92 24.75
CA TYR A 64 14.08 14.20 25.99
C TYR A 64 14.85 13.69 27.23
N PHE A 65 15.29 12.43 27.22
CA PHE A 65 16.01 11.82 28.34
C PHE A 65 17.53 12.07 28.34
N GLN A 66 18.01 12.91 27.40
CA GLN A 66 19.43 13.22 27.24
C GLN A 66 20.31 11.96 27.13
N LYS A 67 19.89 11.01 26.29
CA LYS A 67 20.58 9.74 26.06
C LYS A 67 21.40 9.81 24.77
N PRO A 68 22.68 9.38 24.80
CA PRO A 68 23.45 9.16 23.57
C PRO A 68 22.74 8.15 22.66
N LEU A 69 22.73 8.44 21.36
CA LEU A 69 22.10 7.60 20.33
C LEU A 69 23.09 7.26 19.22
N LEU A 70 23.19 5.98 18.89
CA LEU A 70 23.89 5.47 17.70
C LEU A 70 22.86 5.06 16.65
N GLU A 71 22.79 5.81 15.56
CA GLU A 71 21.90 5.55 14.42
C GLU A 71 22.65 4.88 13.27
N SER A 72 21.99 3.94 12.59
CA SER A 72 22.53 3.28 11.42
C SER A 72 21.46 2.93 10.38
N GLY A 73 21.81 3.11 9.11
CA GLY A 73 20.96 2.80 7.96
C GLY A 73 21.72 2.04 6.89
N THR A 74 20.99 1.23 6.12
CA THR A 74 21.51 0.48 4.98
C THR A 74 20.53 0.52 3.82
N LEU A 75 21.01 0.72 2.59
CA LEU A 75 20.24 0.62 1.35
C LEU A 75 21.08 -0.08 0.28
N GLY A 76 20.83 -1.37 0.06
CA GLY A 76 21.68 -2.21 -0.78
C GLY A 76 23.11 -2.27 -0.24
N ALA A 77 24.10 -1.90 -1.06
CA ALA A 77 25.50 -1.81 -0.64
C ALA A 77 25.87 -0.50 0.08
N LYS A 78 24.93 0.45 0.19
CA LYS A 78 25.16 1.73 0.87
C LYS A 78 24.87 1.60 2.36
N CYS A 79 25.67 2.26 3.18
CA CYS A 79 25.44 2.38 4.62
C CYS A 79 25.73 3.81 5.11
N ASN A 80 25.04 4.21 6.17
CA ASN A 80 25.33 5.44 6.90
C ASN A 80 25.28 5.17 8.40
N THR A 81 26.05 5.94 9.16
CA THR A 81 26.06 5.94 10.62
C THR A 81 26.04 7.37 11.12
N GLN A 82 25.26 7.65 12.14
CA GLN A 82 25.23 8.95 12.81
C GLN A 82 25.26 8.74 14.32
N MET A 83 26.02 9.58 15.01
CA MET A 83 26.11 9.56 16.46
C MET A 83 25.53 10.86 16.99
N VAL A 84 24.58 10.74 17.92
CA VAL A 84 23.96 11.86 18.63
C VAL A 84 24.48 11.86 20.06
N ILE A 85 25.20 12.91 20.43
CA ILE A 85 25.74 13.13 21.78
C ILE A 85 25.01 14.33 22.40
N PRO A 86 24.32 14.13 23.55
CA PRO A 86 23.67 15.20 24.29
C PRO A 86 24.62 16.38 24.53
N HIS A 87 24.11 17.60 24.28
CA HIS A 87 24.85 18.86 24.43
C HIS A 87 26.09 19.05 23.53
N LEU A 88 26.32 18.19 22.53
CA LEU A 88 27.49 18.29 21.66
C LEU A 88 27.15 18.24 20.16
N THR A 89 26.29 17.32 19.74
CA THR A 89 25.89 17.19 18.32
C THR A 89 24.43 17.55 18.13
N GLU A 90 24.02 17.78 16.88
CA GLU A 90 22.61 17.82 16.54
C GLU A 90 21.95 16.44 16.69
N ASN A 91 20.64 16.43 16.89
CA ASN A 91 19.82 15.22 16.91
C ASN A 91 19.52 14.73 15.47
N TYR A 92 19.13 13.48 15.31
CA TYR A 92 18.88 12.88 13.99
C TYR A 92 17.82 13.65 13.19
N GLY A 93 16.75 14.10 13.85
CA GLY A 93 15.66 14.86 13.22
C GLY A 93 15.98 16.32 12.87
N ALA A 94 17.17 16.84 13.18
CA ALA A 94 17.55 18.22 12.85
C ALA A 94 17.76 18.42 11.34
N SER A 95 18.31 17.40 10.65
CA SER A 95 18.42 17.35 9.20
C SER A 95 17.24 16.60 8.60
N ARG A 96 16.59 17.17 7.59
CA ARG A 96 15.55 16.46 6.83
C ARG A 96 16.17 15.73 5.66
N ASP A 97 15.98 14.41 5.64
CA ASP A 97 16.24 13.61 4.45
C ASP A 97 15.31 14.07 3.30
N PRO A 98 15.77 13.99 2.04
CA PRO A 98 14.91 14.23 0.89
C PRO A 98 13.67 13.31 0.98
N PRO A 99 12.46 13.83 0.73
CA PRO A 99 11.27 12.99 0.70
C PRO A 99 11.41 11.93 -0.38
N GLU A 100 10.75 10.79 -0.17
CA GLU A 100 10.64 9.79 -1.22
C GLU A 100 9.98 10.41 -2.46
N ARG A 101 10.45 10.01 -3.64
CA ARG A 101 9.91 10.54 -4.90
C ARG A 101 8.54 9.92 -5.13
N GLU A 102 7.49 10.69 -4.88
CA GLU A 102 6.13 10.32 -5.24
C GLU A 102 5.82 10.66 -6.70
N THR A 103 5.29 9.69 -7.44
CA THR A 103 4.84 9.93 -8.81
C THR A 103 3.51 10.69 -8.78
N PRO A 104 3.37 11.81 -9.52
CA PRO A 104 2.11 12.54 -9.61
C PRO A 104 0.94 11.65 -10.07
N MET A 105 -0.22 11.79 -9.42
CA MET A 105 -1.40 10.97 -9.70
C MET A 105 -1.83 10.98 -11.17
N CYS A 106 -1.71 12.13 -11.85
CA CYS A 106 -2.04 12.27 -13.27
C CYS A 106 -1.14 11.43 -14.20
N ILE A 107 0.10 11.15 -13.79
CA ILE A 107 1.01 10.28 -14.54
C ILE A 107 0.63 8.82 -14.29
N VAL A 108 0.32 8.46 -13.04
CA VAL A 108 -0.08 7.09 -12.66
C VAL A 108 -1.40 6.68 -13.33
N GLN A 109 -2.40 7.58 -13.33
CA GLN A 109 -3.74 7.26 -13.83
C GLN A 109 -3.87 7.35 -15.35
N SER A 110 -3.15 8.26 -16.00
CA SER A 110 -3.44 8.59 -17.41
C SER A 110 -2.25 8.36 -18.34
N PHE A 111 -1.02 8.58 -17.90
CA PHE A 111 0.16 8.55 -18.79
C PHE A 111 1.34 7.79 -18.19
N PRO A 112 1.18 6.50 -17.81
CA PRO A 112 2.30 5.68 -17.37
C PRO A 112 3.28 5.49 -18.52
N HIS A 113 4.57 5.66 -18.25
CA HIS A 113 5.62 5.60 -19.28
C HIS A 113 6.89 4.89 -18.81
N ASN A 114 6.89 4.36 -17.59
CA ASN A 114 7.90 3.46 -17.06
C ASN A 114 7.18 2.37 -16.23
N ILE A 115 7.92 1.33 -15.85
CA ILE A 115 7.35 0.21 -15.07
C ILE A 115 6.94 0.64 -13.67
N ASP A 116 7.66 1.59 -13.05
CA ASP A 116 7.35 2.08 -11.71
C ASP A 116 5.96 2.70 -11.65
N HIS A 117 5.54 3.46 -12.67
CA HIS A 117 4.20 4.04 -12.75
C HIS A 117 3.11 2.97 -12.85
N CYS A 118 3.36 1.90 -13.63
CA CYS A 118 2.43 0.77 -13.72
C CYS A 118 2.35 0.01 -12.40
N LEU A 119 3.46 -0.15 -11.68
CA LEU A 119 3.51 -0.80 -10.37
C LEU A 119 2.78 0.04 -9.31
N THR A 120 3.02 1.35 -9.27
CA THR A 120 2.30 2.28 -8.39
C THR A 120 0.80 2.25 -8.67
N TRP A 121 0.39 2.24 -9.94
CA TRP A 121 -1.02 2.11 -10.32
C TRP A 121 -1.60 0.78 -9.83
N ALA A 122 -0.93 -0.35 -10.11
CA ALA A 122 -1.40 -1.67 -9.72
C ALA A 122 -1.53 -1.82 -8.19
N SER A 123 -0.56 -1.32 -7.42
CA SER A 123 -0.64 -1.29 -5.95
C SER A 123 -1.80 -0.44 -5.45
N SER A 124 -2.03 0.73 -6.06
CA SER A 124 -3.13 1.62 -5.69
C SER A 124 -4.50 0.99 -5.97
N GLU A 125 -4.67 0.33 -7.12
CA GLU A 125 -5.90 -0.41 -7.45
C GLU A 125 -6.10 -1.59 -6.51
N PHE A 126 -5.03 -2.33 -6.17
CA PHE A 126 -5.09 -3.44 -5.23
C PHE A 126 -5.57 -2.97 -3.84
N GLU A 127 -4.95 -1.93 -3.28
CA GLU A 127 -5.40 -1.32 -2.00
C GLU A 127 -6.84 -0.81 -2.10
N GLY A 128 -7.20 -0.19 -3.23
CA GLY A 128 -8.54 0.34 -3.47
C GLY A 128 -9.61 -0.74 -3.41
N LEU A 129 -9.39 -1.86 -4.11
CA LEU A 129 -10.35 -2.95 -4.25
C LEU A 129 -10.41 -3.85 -3.01
N PHE A 130 -9.27 -4.19 -2.43
CA PHE A 130 -9.18 -5.28 -1.44
C PHE A 130 -8.96 -4.81 0.00
N GLU A 131 -8.61 -3.53 0.23
CA GLU A 131 -8.41 -2.99 1.57
C GLU A 131 -9.37 -1.83 1.89
N LYS A 132 -9.37 -0.77 1.07
CA LYS A 132 -10.16 0.44 1.31
C LYS A 132 -11.65 0.19 1.17
N THR A 133 -12.08 -0.42 0.05
CA THR A 133 -13.51 -0.72 -0.19
C THR A 133 -14.09 -1.65 0.90
N PRO A 134 -13.43 -2.76 1.28
CA PRO A 134 -13.97 -3.65 2.31
C PRO A 134 -13.98 -3.01 3.70
N THR A 135 -12.96 -2.21 4.04
CA THR A 135 -12.91 -1.44 5.29
C THR A 135 -14.06 -0.43 5.37
N GLU A 136 -14.34 0.27 4.29
CA GLU A 136 -15.45 1.23 4.22
C GLU A 136 -16.80 0.53 4.38
N VAL A 137 -17.00 -0.60 3.69
CA VAL A 137 -18.21 -1.44 3.82
C VAL A 137 -18.37 -1.94 5.25
N ASN A 138 -17.30 -2.44 5.88
CA ASN A 138 -17.34 -2.90 7.27
C ASN A 138 -17.67 -1.77 8.25
N THR A 139 -17.20 -0.55 7.98
CA THR A 139 -17.54 0.64 8.78
C THR A 139 -19.04 0.96 8.66
N TYR A 140 -19.58 0.95 7.45
CA TYR A 140 -21.01 1.10 7.20
C TYR A 140 -21.83 0.02 7.91
N LEU A 141 -21.44 -1.26 7.78
CA LEU A 141 -22.16 -2.38 8.39
C LEU A 141 -22.12 -2.37 9.92
N SER A 142 -21.07 -1.81 10.52
CA SER A 142 -20.93 -1.73 11.98
C SER A 142 -21.87 -0.70 12.60
N SER A 143 -22.01 0.48 11.97
CA SER A 143 -22.88 1.56 12.46
C SER A 143 -23.53 2.35 11.30
N PRO A 144 -24.61 1.85 10.67
CA PRO A 144 -25.20 2.48 9.50
C PRO A 144 -25.70 3.93 9.73
N SER A 145 -26.32 4.21 10.89
CA SER A 145 -26.85 5.55 11.21
C SER A 145 -25.76 6.60 11.34
N ASP A 146 -24.65 6.22 11.98
CA ASP A 146 -23.52 7.11 12.25
C ASP A 146 -22.75 7.36 10.96
N TYR A 147 -22.57 6.31 10.15
CA TYR A 147 -21.96 6.40 8.84
C TYR A 147 -22.73 7.34 7.90
N ILE A 148 -24.06 7.19 7.79
CA ILE A 148 -24.89 8.07 6.96
C ILE A 148 -24.80 9.52 7.44
N SER A 149 -24.77 9.74 8.76
CA SER A 149 -24.63 11.07 9.35
C SER A 149 -23.26 11.69 9.04
N ALA A 150 -22.19 10.89 9.12
CA ALA A 150 -20.83 11.30 8.75
C ALA A 150 -20.73 11.64 7.25
N MET A 151 -21.35 10.85 6.37
CA MET A 151 -21.35 11.10 4.91
C MET A 151 -22.10 12.39 4.56
N LYS A 152 -23.21 12.71 5.26
CA LYS A 152 -23.92 13.98 5.08
C LYS A 152 -23.10 15.21 5.47
N ASN A 153 -22.16 15.04 6.39
CA ASN A 153 -21.25 16.10 6.87
C ASN A 153 -19.93 16.14 6.09
N SER A 154 -19.68 15.17 5.21
CA SER A 154 -18.48 15.08 4.39
C SER A 154 -18.66 15.87 3.09
N GLY A 155 -17.56 16.19 2.39
CA GLY A 155 -17.65 16.87 1.09
C GLY A 155 -18.37 16.02 0.04
N ASP A 156 -19.25 16.63 -0.77
CA ASP A 156 -20.12 15.96 -1.74
C ASP A 156 -19.43 14.92 -2.62
N ALA A 157 -18.23 15.23 -3.14
CA ALA A 157 -17.49 14.32 -4.02
C ALA A 157 -16.97 13.08 -3.27
N GLN A 158 -16.43 13.27 -2.07
CA GLN A 158 -15.92 12.19 -1.22
C GLN A 158 -17.05 11.30 -0.71
N ALA A 159 -18.15 11.90 -0.26
CA ALA A 159 -19.32 11.17 0.19
C ALA A 159 -19.91 10.31 -0.94
N ARG A 160 -19.97 10.83 -2.17
CA ARG A 160 -20.42 10.07 -3.34
C ARG A 160 -19.50 8.89 -3.66
N ASP A 161 -18.19 9.09 -3.70
CA ASP A 161 -17.23 8.01 -3.99
C ASP A 161 -17.35 6.88 -2.95
N ASN A 162 -17.38 7.22 -1.66
CA ASN A 162 -17.50 6.24 -0.59
C ASN A 162 -18.82 5.47 -0.65
N LEU A 163 -19.94 6.17 -0.84
CA LEU A 163 -21.26 5.53 -0.97
C LEU A 163 -21.36 4.65 -2.21
N GLU A 164 -20.77 5.07 -3.33
CA GLU A 164 -20.74 4.26 -4.55
C GLU A 164 -19.93 2.98 -4.37
N ARG A 165 -18.79 3.03 -3.67
CA ARG A 165 -18.01 1.84 -3.31
C ARG A 165 -18.82 0.87 -2.45
N VAL A 166 -19.51 1.39 -1.43
CA VAL A 166 -20.35 0.58 -0.53
C VAL A 166 -21.50 -0.07 -1.31
N LEU A 167 -22.21 0.69 -2.14
CA LEU A 167 -23.33 0.20 -2.95
C LEU A 167 -22.84 -0.82 -3.99
N LYS A 168 -21.72 -0.55 -4.65
CA LYS A 168 -21.13 -1.47 -5.63
C LYS A 168 -20.78 -2.80 -4.96
N CYS A 169 -20.15 -2.78 -3.80
CA CYS A 169 -19.75 -4.00 -3.10
C CYS A 169 -20.93 -4.80 -2.51
N LEU A 170 -21.98 -4.12 -2.02
CA LEU A 170 -23.11 -4.77 -1.34
C LEU A 170 -24.25 -5.19 -2.27
N ASP A 171 -24.41 -4.54 -3.42
CA ASP A 171 -25.54 -4.75 -4.33
C ASP A 171 -25.06 -5.21 -5.72
N ARG A 172 -24.29 -4.37 -6.44
CA ARG A 172 -23.98 -4.59 -7.86
C ARG A 172 -22.98 -5.71 -8.13
N ASP A 173 -21.91 -5.76 -7.34
CA ASP A 173 -20.80 -6.70 -7.43
C ASP A 173 -20.84 -7.67 -6.23
N LYS A 174 -22.04 -8.05 -5.76
CA LYS A 174 -22.17 -9.08 -4.74
C LYS A 174 -21.87 -10.44 -5.36
N TRP A 175 -20.98 -11.21 -4.76
CA TRP A 175 -20.62 -12.56 -5.22
C TRP A 175 -21.14 -13.59 -4.23
N ASP A 176 -21.97 -14.52 -4.69
CA ASP A 176 -22.51 -15.61 -3.86
C ASP A 176 -21.77 -16.94 -4.10
N SER A 177 -20.98 -17.01 -5.17
CA SER A 177 -20.16 -18.16 -5.56
C SER A 177 -18.75 -17.76 -6.02
N PHE A 178 -17.85 -18.74 -6.16
CA PHE A 178 -16.52 -18.52 -6.72
C PHE A 178 -16.57 -18.16 -8.20
N GLU A 179 -17.53 -18.72 -8.93
CA GLU A 179 -17.79 -18.45 -10.34
C GLU A 179 -18.17 -16.98 -10.58
N ASP A 180 -18.90 -16.37 -9.64
CA ASP A 180 -19.23 -14.95 -9.69
C ASP A 180 -17.98 -14.09 -9.52
N CYS A 181 -17.06 -14.50 -8.64
CA CYS A 181 -15.76 -13.82 -8.45
C CYS A 181 -14.90 -13.88 -9.73
N ILE A 182 -14.86 -15.03 -10.41
CA ILE A 182 -14.17 -15.18 -11.70
C ILE A 182 -14.79 -14.24 -12.75
N THR A 183 -16.11 -14.19 -12.81
CA THR A 183 -16.85 -13.34 -13.73
C THR A 183 -16.56 -11.86 -13.47
N TRP A 184 -16.59 -11.45 -12.20
CA TRP A 184 -16.23 -10.09 -11.78
C TRP A 184 -14.79 -9.73 -12.15
N ALA A 185 -13.82 -10.60 -11.88
CA ALA A 185 -12.43 -10.34 -12.22
C ALA A 185 -12.21 -10.24 -13.73
N ARG A 186 -12.91 -11.06 -14.53
CA ARG A 186 -12.92 -10.95 -16.00
C ARG A 186 -13.51 -9.61 -16.46
N PHE A 187 -14.58 -9.12 -15.85
CA PHE A 187 -15.14 -7.79 -16.16
C PHE A 187 -14.18 -6.65 -15.79
N ASN A 188 -13.53 -6.72 -14.64
CA ASN A 188 -12.54 -5.72 -14.22
C ASN A 188 -11.33 -5.70 -15.16
N PHE A 189 -10.85 -6.87 -15.60
CA PHE A 189 -9.79 -6.94 -16.60
C PHE A 189 -10.17 -6.20 -17.89
N GLU A 190 -11.36 -6.43 -18.43
CA GLU A 190 -11.82 -5.71 -19.62
C GLU A 190 -12.03 -4.22 -19.36
N ASN A 191 -12.53 -3.85 -18.19
CA ASN A 191 -12.66 -2.44 -17.83
C ASN A 191 -11.31 -1.70 -17.80
N TYR A 192 -10.30 -2.26 -17.14
CA TYR A 192 -8.98 -1.62 -17.00
C TYR A 192 -8.17 -1.66 -18.30
N PHE A 193 -8.10 -2.81 -18.97
CA PHE A 193 -7.15 -3.04 -20.06
C PHE A 193 -7.74 -2.91 -21.45
N VAL A 194 -9.08 -2.80 -21.57
CA VAL A 194 -9.76 -2.67 -22.86
C VAL A 194 -10.63 -1.42 -22.90
N ASN A 195 -11.65 -1.32 -22.05
CA ASN A 195 -12.64 -0.24 -22.11
C ASN A 195 -12.02 1.10 -21.75
N TRP A 196 -11.19 1.16 -20.70
CA TRP A 196 -10.49 2.37 -20.33
C TRP A 196 -9.55 2.83 -21.45
N VAL A 197 -8.79 1.91 -22.05
CA VAL A 197 -7.92 2.23 -23.20
C VAL A 197 -8.72 2.76 -24.38
N LYS A 198 -9.85 2.13 -24.73
CA LYS A 198 -10.76 2.61 -25.78
C LYS A 198 -11.27 4.01 -25.48
N GLN A 199 -11.79 4.25 -24.27
CA GLN A 199 -12.27 5.57 -23.86
C GLN A 199 -11.16 6.62 -23.90
N PHE A 200 -9.96 6.25 -23.49
CA PHE A 200 -8.80 7.13 -23.47
C PHE A 200 -8.38 7.55 -24.87
N THR A 201 -8.28 6.58 -25.80
CA THR A 201 -7.94 6.83 -27.20
C THR A 201 -9.03 7.56 -27.97
N PHE A 202 -10.30 7.40 -27.58
CA PHE A 202 -11.40 8.22 -28.08
C PHE A 202 -11.30 9.67 -27.61
N THR A 203 -10.90 9.88 -26.35
CA THR A 203 -10.77 11.23 -25.76
C THR A 203 -9.55 11.96 -26.31
N PHE A 204 -8.47 11.24 -26.61
CA PHE A 204 -7.23 11.77 -27.18
C PHE A 204 -6.84 10.98 -28.44
N PRO A 205 -7.44 11.28 -29.60
CA PRO A 205 -7.06 10.70 -30.89
C PRO A 205 -5.56 10.83 -31.21
N GLU A 206 -5.03 9.98 -32.09
CA GLU A 206 -3.60 9.95 -32.47
C GLU A 206 -3.10 11.28 -33.06
N ASP A 207 -3.98 12.01 -33.74
CA ASP A 207 -3.73 13.31 -34.37
C ASP A 207 -4.00 14.51 -33.44
N THR A 208 -4.29 14.26 -32.16
CA THR A 208 -4.51 15.33 -31.19
C THR A 208 -3.28 16.24 -31.11
N VAL A 209 -3.49 17.53 -31.27
CA VAL A 209 -2.47 18.57 -31.09
C VAL A 209 -2.77 19.39 -29.84
N THR A 210 -1.72 19.82 -29.15
CA THR A 210 -1.84 20.76 -28.04
C THR A 210 -2.23 22.15 -28.56
N SER A 211 -2.62 23.05 -27.64
CA SER A 211 -2.86 24.46 -27.97
C SER A 211 -1.66 25.18 -28.59
N SER A 212 -0.44 24.65 -28.38
CA SER A 212 0.80 25.13 -28.99
C SER A 212 1.12 24.51 -30.35
N GLY A 213 0.25 23.67 -30.91
CA GLY A 213 0.43 23.01 -32.20
C GLY A 213 1.40 21.82 -32.19
N VAL A 214 1.84 21.36 -31.02
CA VAL A 214 2.72 20.19 -30.86
C VAL A 214 1.87 18.93 -30.77
N PRO A 215 2.29 17.79 -31.35
CA PRO A 215 1.59 16.52 -31.17
C PRO A 215 1.42 16.18 -29.68
N PHE A 216 0.19 15.85 -29.29
CA PHE A 216 -0.15 15.48 -27.92
C PHE A 216 0.61 14.24 -27.46
N TRP A 217 0.79 13.26 -28.37
CA TRP A 217 1.59 12.05 -28.17
C TRP A 217 3.08 12.31 -28.42
N SER A 218 3.65 13.17 -27.58
CA SER A 218 5.08 13.43 -27.53
C SER A 218 5.63 13.08 -26.15
N ALA A 219 6.93 12.78 -26.07
CA ALA A 219 7.58 12.41 -24.82
C ALA A 219 7.26 13.43 -23.70
N PRO A 220 6.87 12.98 -22.49
CA PRO A 220 6.95 11.60 -21.97
C PRO A 220 5.72 10.71 -22.27
N LYS A 221 4.69 11.23 -22.95
CA LYS A 221 3.45 10.48 -23.23
C LYS A 221 3.69 9.45 -24.32
N ARG A 222 3.25 8.21 -24.09
CA ARG A 222 3.33 7.11 -25.05
C ARG A 222 1.96 6.90 -25.68
N GLU A 223 1.95 6.69 -26.99
CA GLU A 223 0.77 6.32 -27.74
C GLU A 223 0.37 4.87 -27.38
N ASN A 224 -0.79 4.70 -26.75
CA ASN A 224 -1.24 3.41 -26.21
C ASN A 224 -1.92 2.50 -27.25
N THR A 225 -2.17 2.99 -28.47
CA THR A 225 -3.00 2.30 -29.49
C THR A 225 -2.28 1.13 -30.17
N LYS A 226 -0.95 1.17 -30.31
CA LYS A 226 -0.20 0.18 -31.11
C LYS A 226 0.34 -1.04 -30.34
N GLN A 227 0.11 -1.15 -29.03
CA GLN A 227 0.71 -2.21 -28.20
C GLN A 227 -0.28 -3.12 -27.46
N PHE A 228 -1.58 -2.83 -27.44
CA PHE A 228 -2.57 -3.72 -26.82
C PHE A 228 -3.04 -4.80 -27.79
N THR A 229 -2.11 -5.63 -28.28
CA THR A 229 -2.48 -7.01 -28.63
C THR A 229 -2.49 -7.76 -27.31
N ILE A 230 -3.67 -7.98 -26.72
CA ILE A 230 -3.82 -8.92 -25.60
C ILE A 230 -3.58 -10.32 -26.17
N ALA A 231 -2.32 -10.64 -26.41
CA ALA A 231 -1.90 -12.02 -26.40
C ALA A 231 -2.04 -12.44 -24.94
N TRP A 232 -2.98 -13.35 -24.68
CA TRP A 232 -3.12 -14.14 -23.44
C TRP A 232 -1.85 -14.96 -23.10
N HIS A 233 -0.69 -14.57 -23.62
CA HIS A 233 0.59 -15.26 -23.56
C HIS A 233 1.25 -15.16 -22.18
N TYR A 234 0.85 -14.21 -21.33
CA TYR A 234 1.27 -14.16 -19.94
C TYR A 234 0.08 -14.51 -19.04
N GLY A 235 -0.15 -15.81 -18.92
CA GLY A 235 -1.12 -16.39 -18.00
C GLY A 235 -0.88 -15.92 -16.56
N GLY A 236 -1.93 -15.41 -15.94
CA GLY A 236 -1.92 -14.98 -14.54
C GLY A 236 -2.75 -13.73 -14.34
N ILE A 237 -4.07 -13.82 -14.54
CA ILE A 237 -4.94 -12.93 -13.77
C ILE A 237 -4.83 -13.44 -12.33
N PHE A 238 -4.37 -12.59 -11.41
CA PHE A 238 -4.26 -12.93 -10.00
C PHE A 238 -5.67 -13.08 -9.42
N PHE A 239 -6.18 -14.30 -9.37
CA PHE A 239 -7.45 -14.58 -8.72
C PHE A 239 -7.20 -14.93 -7.26
N VAL A 240 -8.11 -14.44 -6.41
CA VAL A 240 -8.14 -14.76 -4.99
C VAL A 240 -8.95 -16.06 -4.83
N LYS A 241 -8.35 -17.12 -4.31
CA LYS A 241 -9.02 -18.37 -3.93
C LYS A 241 -9.83 -18.09 -2.67
N PRO A 242 -11.16 -18.30 -2.65
CA PRO A 242 -11.95 -18.00 -1.49
C PRO A 242 -12.14 -19.28 -0.68
N ASN A 243 -11.12 -19.72 0.03
CA ASN A 243 -11.39 -20.70 1.08
C ASN A 243 -12.02 -20.06 2.33
N ASN A 244 -12.24 -18.74 2.34
CA ASN A 244 -13.11 -18.05 3.29
C ASN A 244 -13.80 -16.80 2.69
N LEU A 245 -14.55 -16.93 1.59
CA LEU A 245 -15.72 -16.05 1.41
C LEU A 245 -16.81 -16.57 2.35
N LYS A 246 -16.65 -16.28 3.63
CA LYS A 246 -17.75 -16.31 4.58
C LYS A 246 -17.80 -14.93 5.21
N TYR A 247 -19.02 -14.43 5.40
CA TYR A 247 -19.32 -13.50 6.48
C TYR A 247 -18.85 -14.13 7.79
N GLU A 248 -17.56 -14.04 8.11
CA GLU A 248 -17.08 -14.38 9.44
C GLU A 248 -17.39 -13.19 10.33
N HIS A 249 -18.36 -13.37 11.23
CA HIS A 249 -18.71 -12.37 12.24
C HIS A 249 -19.13 -11.00 11.67
N GLY A 250 -19.72 -10.97 10.47
CA GLY A 250 -20.26 -9.74 9.87
C GLY A 250 -19.23 -8.82 9.20
N LYS A 251 -18.04 -9.32 8.84
CA LYS A 251 -17.01 -8.54 8.13
C LYS A 251 -16.69 -9.11 6.75
N VAL A 252 -16.40 -8.25 5.79
CA VAL A 252 -15.82 -8.58 4.48
C VAL A 252 -14.31 -8.80 4.67
N VAL A 253 -13.83 -10.01 4.37
CA VAL A 253 -12.41 -10.40 4.44
C VAL A 253 -12.01 -11.04 3.12
N TYR A 254 -10.89 -10.61 2.52
CA TYR A 254 -10.32 -11.21 1.31
C TYR A 254 -8.90 -11.71 1.60
N MET A 255 -8.61 -12.99 1.33
CA MET A 255 -7.33 -13.48 0.78
C MET A 255 -7.21 -15.02 0.77
N ASP A 256 -6.93 -15.57 -0.41
CA ASP A 256 -6.07 -16.74 -0.70
C ASP A 256 -5.78 -16.72 -2.22
N PHE A 257 -4.82 -17.46 -2.79
CA PHE A 257 -4.46 -17.36 -4.24
C PHE A 257 -4.97 -18.55 -5.07
N VAL A 258 -5.48 -18.31 -6.29
CA VAL A 258 -5.82 -19.39 -7.26
C VAL A 258 -4.62 -19.64 -8.18
N GLU A 259 -4.25 -20.90 -8.37
CA GLU A 259 -3.21 -21.30 -9.32
C GLU A 259 -3.72 -21.22 -10.77
N VAL A 260 -2.82 -20.87 -11.70
CA VAL A 260 -3.10 -20.64 -13.13
C VAL A 260 -3.78 -21.84 -13.81
N ASP A 261 -3.50 -23.05 -13.37
CA ASP A 261 -3.99 -24.28 -13.99
C ASP A 261 -5.44 -24.62 -13.61
N ASP A 262 -5.92 -24.14 -12.45
CA ASP A 262 -7.32 -24.28 -12.05
C ASP A 262 -8.22 -23.34 -12.86
N PHE A 263 -7.75 -22.13 -13.18
CA PHE A 263 -8.48 -21.16 -14.00
C PHE A 263 -8.69 -21.63 -15.44
N LYS A 264 -7.68 -22.25 -16.06
CA LYS A 264 -7.77 -22.77 -17.43
C LYS A 264 -8.88 -23.81 -17.58
N LYS A 265 -9.06 -24.67 -16.58
CA LYS A 265 -10.15 -25.66 -16.57
C LYS A 265 -11.53 -25.00 -16.54
N LEU A 266 -11.69 -23.95 -15.73
CA LEU A 266 -12.96 -23.21 -15.58
C LEU A 266 -13.34 -22.39 -16.83
N THR A 267 -12.37 -21.87 -17.57
CA THR A 267 -12.63 -21.02 -18.75
C THR A 267 -12.73 -21.80 -20.06
N VAL A 268 -11.94 -22.84 -20.27
CA VAL A 268 -11.95 -23.61 -21.52
C VAL A 268 -13.27 -24.39 -21.69
N ASP A 269 -13.80 -24.98 -20.61
CA ASP A 269 -15.02 -25.79 -20.67
C ASP A 269 -16.31 -24.97 -20.87
N ARG A 270 -16.29 -23.65 -20.60
CA ARG A 270 -17.45 -22.76 -20.80
C ARG A 270 -17.35 -21.81 -21.99
N LEU A 271 -16.15 -21.47 -22.48
CA LEU A 271 -15.99 -20.58 -23.65
C LEU A 271 -16.23 -21.28 -25.00
N LEU A 272 -16.20 -22.62 -25.06
CA LEU A 272 -16.56 -23.37 -26.27
C LEU A 272 -18.06 -23.67 -26.40
N GLY A 273 -18.88 -23.23 -25.44
CA GLY A 273 -20.32 -23.45 -25.39
C GLY A 273 -21.20 -22.20 -25.53
N LEU A 274 -20.61 -21.03 -25.84
CA LEU A 274 -21.30 -19.77 -26.16
C LEU A 274 -20.85 -19.25 -27.53
#